data_AF-A0A960EX28-F1
#
_entry.id   AF-A0A960EX28-F1
#
_cell.length_a   1.000
_cell.length_b   1.000
_cell.length_c   1.000
_cell.angle_alpha   90.00
_cell.angle_beta   90.00
_cell.angle_gamma   90.00
#
_symmetry.space_group_name_H-M   'P 1'
#
loop_
_entity.id
_entity.type
_entity.pdbx_description
1 polymer ?
#
loop_
_entity_poly.entity_id
_entity_poly.type
_entity_poly.pdbx_seq_one_letter_code
_entity_poly.pdbx_strand_id
1 'polypeptide(L)'
;MFTPAETPRGGVAQPRWGMGDAALGWLFAQFLAAIAGALILGAAGYGTDGKGVDDASMALLAVLQMPLWIGFVATPVWAARTKGYGIVEDFRLRVAPSDVVGLPIGVAAQLVMVPLVSYPFLRLTGTDMDKLSEPARELAQKARDGSTLGVVLFALVVVVGAPIVEELFFRGLVLRSIEKRWGSALGLIGSSVLFGVTHFQALQLPALTVAGVIFGALALRSDRLGPSIACHMAFNATTVVTLLWFT
;
A
#
# COMPACT_ATOMS: atom_id res chain seq x y z
N MET A 1 18.77 -14.02 15.97
CA MET A 1 18.09 -14.71 17.08
C MET A 1 16.81 -13.94 17.35
N PHE A 2 15.67 -14.43 16.85
CA PHE A 2 14.36 -13.82 17.12
C PHE A 2 13.92 -14.28 18.51
N THR A 3 13.94 -13.36 19.48
CA THR A 3 13.37 -13.61 20.79
C THR A 3 11.84 -13.71 20.63
N PRO A 4 11.18 -14.77 21.12
CA PRO A 4 9.72 -14.82 21.17
C PRO A 4 9.23 -13.61 21.97
N ALA A 5 8.20 -12.93 21.48
CA ALA A 5 7.56 -11.86 22.23
C ALA A 5 7.11 -12.43 23.60
N GLU A 6 7.62 -11.86 24.70
CA GLU A 6 7.10 -12.12 26.03
C GLU A 6 5.59 -11.86 26.02
N THR A 7 4.84 -12.80 26.58
CA THR A 7 3.42 -12.66 26.90
C THR A 7 3.19 -11.33 27.63
N PRO A 8 2.18 -10.52 27.27
CA PRO A 8 2.01 -9.19 27.86
C PRO A 8 1.92 -9.25 29.39
N ARG A 9 2.82 -8.52 30.05
CA ARG A 9 2.69 -8.17 31.47
C ARG A 9 1.50 -7.20 31.61
N GLY A 10 0.44 -7.65 32.30
CA GLY A 10 -0.69 -6.82 32.73
C GLY A 10 -2.02 -7.18 32.06
N GLY A 11 -3.04 -7.43 32.89
CA GLY A 11 -4.34 -8.03 32.53
C GLY A 11 -5.30 -7.20 31.66
N VAL A 12 -4.81 -6.55 30.60
CA VAL A 12 -5.68 -5.97 29.57
C VAL A 12 -6.04 -7.05 28.56
N ALA A 13 -7.33 -7.27 28.33
CA ALA A 13 -7.80 -8.23 27.35
C ALA A 13 -7.23 -7.91 25.96
N GLN A 14 -6.91 -8.94 25.18
CA GLN A 14 -6.53 -8.74 23.77
C GLN A 14 -7.71 -8.13 23.00
N PRO A 15 -7.48 -7.21 22.05
CA PRO A 15 -8.55 -6.70 21.21
C PRO A 15 -9.23 -7.84 20.45
N ARG A 16 -10.53 -7.71 20.19
CA ARG A 16 -11.37 -8.73 19.56
C ARG A 16 -11.26 -8.77 18.03
N TRP A 17 -10.71 -7.74 17.40
CA TRP A 17 -10.51 -7.75 15.94
C TRP A 17 -9.42 -8.75 15.52
N GLY A 18 -9.47 -9.23 14.28
CA GLY A 18 -8.49 -10.18 13.76
C GLY A 18 -8.60 -10.43 12.26
N MET A 19 -8.10 -11.58 11.80
CA MET A 19 -7.96 -11.88 10.37
C MET A 19 -9.29 -11.87 9.60
N GLY A 20 -10.40 -12.21 10.25
CA GLY A 20 -11.73 -12.13 9.63
C GLY A 20 -12.12 -10.69 9.28
N ASP A 21 -11.80 -9.72 10.16
CA ASP A 21 -12.03 -8.30 9.90
C ASP A 21 -11.12 -7.78 8.78
N ALA A 22 -9.86 -8.23 8.77
CA ALA A 22 -8.91 -7.90 7.71
C ALA A 22 -9.38 -8.42 6.33
N ALA A 23 -9.82 -9.68 6.26
CA ALA A 23 -10.32 -10.29 5.03
C ALA A 23 -11.61 -9.63 4.53
N LEU A 24 -12.58 -9.42 5.43
CA LEU A 24 -13.83 -8.73 5.08
C LEU A 24 -13.57 -7.28 4.66
N GLY A 25 -12.65 -6.59 5.32
CA GLY A 25 -12.25 -5.22 4.97
C GLY A 25 -11.62 -5.13 3.59
N TRP A 26 -10.77 -6.10 3.24
CA TRP A 26 -10.16 -6.16 1.92
C TRP A 26 -11.23 -6.39 0.84
N LEU A 27 -12.10 -7.38 1.04
CA LEU A 27 -13.22 -7.67 0.11
C LEU A 27 -14.17 -6.48 -0.02
N PHE A 28 -14.50 -5.83 1.10
CA PHE A 28 -15.35 -4.64 1.13
C PHE A 28 -14.71 -3.48 0.35
N ALA A 29 -13.41 -3.22 0.52
CA ALA A 29 -12.70 -2.19 -0.20
C ALA A 29 -12.69 -2.46 -1.71
N GLN A 30 -12.43 -3.70 -2.13
CA GLN A 30 -12.48 -4.10 -3.54
C GLN A 30 -13.88 -3.95 -4.13
N PHE A 31 -14.91 -4.42 -3.41
CA PHE A 31 -16.30 -4.32 -3.84
C PHE A 31 -16.75 -2.86 -3.95
N LEU A 32 -16.42 -2.04 -2.95
CA LEU A 32 -16.75 -0.62 -2.93
C LEU A 32 -16.05 0.12 -4.08
N ALA A 33 -14.77 -0.18 -4.33
CA ALA A 33 -14.03 0.34 -5.48
C ALA A 33 -14.69 -0.01 -6.82
N ALA A 34 -15.11 -1.27 -7.00
CA ALA A 34 -15.75 -1.72 -8.23
C ALA A 34 -17.11 -1.03 -8.46
N ILE A 35 -18.00 -1.05 -7.47
CA ILE A 35 -19.35 -0.50 -7.61
C ILE A 35 -19.34 1.02 -7.69
N ALA A 36 -18.68 1.70 -6.75
CA ALA A 36 -18.63 3.16 -6.76
C ALA A 36 -17.83 3.68 -7.96
N GLY A 37 -16.75 3.00 -8.35
CA GLY A 37 -15.97 3.34 -9.54
C GLY A 37 -16.81 3.26 -10.82
N ALA A 38 -17.59 2.19 -10.99
CA ALA A 38 -18.51 2.06 -12.12
C ALA A 38 -19.58 3.17 -12.16
N LEU A 39 -20.14 3.54 -10.99
CA LEU A 39 -21.09 4.63 -10.88
C LEU A 39 -20.48 6.00 -11.19
N ILE A 40 -19.27 6.27 -10.69
CA ILE A 40 -18.52 7.50 -10.95
C ILE A 40 -18.21 7.62 -12.45
N LEU A 41 -17.73 6.55 -13.08
CA LEU A 41 -17.46 6.50 -14.51
C LEU A 41 -18.72 6.75 -15.34
N GLY A 42 -19.80 6.04 -15.02
CA GLY A 42 -21.09 6.22 -15.71
C GLY A 42 -21.64 7.64 -15.58
N ALA A 43 -21.58 8.22 -14.38
CA ALA A 43 -21.99 9.60 -14.13
C ALA A 43 -21.09 10.63 -14.86
N ALA A 44 -19.83 10.29 -15.09
CA ALA A 44 -18.89 11.09 -15.86
C ALA A 44 -18.95 10.84 -17.39
N GLY A 45 -19.88 9.99 -17.85
CA GLY A 45 -20.08 9.70 -19.28
C GLY A 45 -19.08 8.72 -19.88
N TYR A 46 -18.43 7.89 -19.06
CA TYR A 46 -17.53 6.82 -19.52
C TYR A 46 -18.30 5.50 -19.68
N GLY A 47 -17.97 4.71 -20.70
CA GLY A 47 -18.57 3.40 -20.98
C GLY A 47 -19.79 3.39 -21.91
N THR A 48 -20.32 4.55 -22.34
CA THR A 48 -21.47 4.63 -23.26
C THR A 48 -21.10 4.99 -24.70
N ASP A 49 -20.04 5.78 -24.91
CA ASP A 49 -19.65 6.32 -26.23
C ASP A 49 -18.22 5.92 -26.66
N GLY A 50 -17.79 4.72 -26.29
CA GLY A 50 -16.43 4.23 -26.58
C GLY A 50 -15.31 4.86 -25.73
N LYS A 51 -15.65 5.86 -24.89
CA LYS A 51 -14.73 6.43 -23.89
C LYS A 51 -14.46 5.44 -22.76
N GLY A 52 -13.24 4.93 -22.71
CA GLY A 52 -12.76 4.00 -21.69
C GLY A 52 -12.11 4.70 -20.50
N VAL A 53 -11.80 3.94 -19.45
CA VAL A 53 -10.98 4.43 -18.31
C VAL A 53 -9.65 5.02 -18.77
N ASP A 54 -9.11 4.52 -19.89
CA ASP A 54 -7.86 5.00 -20.46
C ASP A 54 -7.95 6.46 -20.94
N ASP A 55 -9.15 6.96 -21.21
CA ASP A 55 -9.40 8.36 -21.56
C ASP A 55 -9.60 9.26 -20.32
N ALA A 56 -9.69 8.69 -19.12
CA ALA A 56 -10.04 9.42 -17.90
C ALA A 56 -8.96 10.43 -17.49
N SER A 57 -9.35 11.66 -17.16
CA SER A 57 -8.39 12.64 -16.63
C SER A 57 -7.70 12.15 -15.34
N MET A 58 -6.52 12.71 -15.03
CA MET A 58 -5.85 12.39 -13.76
C MET A 58 -6.71 12.68 -12.53
N ALA A 59 -7.53 13.74 -12.59
CA ALA A 59 -8.46 14.07 -11.51
C ALA A 59 -9.50 12.96 -11.33
N LEU A 60 -10.06 12.44 -12.43
CA LEU A 60 -11.01 11.34 -12.37
C LEU A 60 -10.35 10.06 -11.86
N LEU A 61 -9.15 9.71 -12.34
CA LEU A 61 -8.40 8.56 -11.83
C LEU A 61 -8.10 8.67 -10.32
N ALA A 62 -7.76 9.86 -9.82
CA ALA A 62 -7.59 10.09 -8.39
C ALA A 62 -8.89 9.88 -7.61
N VAL A 63 -10.02 10.36 -8.14
CA VAL A 63 -11.35 10.14 -7.55
C VAL A 63 -11.72 8.66 -7.51
N LEU A 64 -11.36 7.88 -8.53
CA LEU A 64 -11.61 6.43 -8.57
C LEU A 64 -10.84 5.64 -7.49
N GLN A 65 -9.79 6.20 -6.89
CA GLN A 65 -9.09 5.57 -5.77
C GLN A 65 -9.81 5.75 -4.43
N MET A 66 -10.65 6.78 -4.30
CA MET A 66 -11.28 7.14 -3.03
C MET A 66 -12.16 6.03 -2.45
N PRO A 67 -12.99 5.30 -3.22
CA PRO A 67 -13.82 4.24 -2.64
C PRO A 67 -12.98 3.07 -2.11
N LEU A 68 -11.87 2.73 -2.76
CA LEU A 68 -10.91 1.73 -2.25
C LEU A 68 -10.32 2.20 -0.91
N TRP A 69 -9.85 3.44 -0.86
CA TRP A 69 -9.24 4.01 0.35
C TRP A 69 -10.24 4.15 1.50
N ILE A 70 -11.49 4.48 1.20
CA ILE A 70 -12.58 4.46 2.19
C ILE A 70 -12.67 3.07 2.81
N GLY A 71 -12.65 1.98 2.03
CA GLY A 71 -12.65 0.63 2.58
C GLY A 71 -11.43 0.33 3.46
N PHE A 72 -10.23 0.68 2.98
CA PHE A 72 -8.98 0.45 3.70
C PHE A 72 -8.80 1.30 4.96
N VAL A 73 -9.39 2.48 5.05
CA VAL A 73 -9.37 3.30 6.28
C VAL A 73 -10.54 2.96 7.20
N ALA A 74 -11.75 2.79 6.66
CA ALA A 74 -12.94 2.54 7.46
C ALA A 74 -12.84 1.23 8.23
N THR A 75 -12.29 0.17 7.61
CA THR A 75 -12.15 -1.13 8.26
C THR A 75 -11.30 -1.08 9.54
N PRO A 76 -10.04 -0.63 9.52
CA PRO A 76 -9.24 -0.51 10.74
C PRO A 76 -9.90 0.46 11.73
N VAL A 77 -10.40 1.63 11.29
CA VAL A 77 -11.06 2.58 12.21
C VAL A 77 -12.27 1.94 12.91
N TRP A 78 -13.11 1.23 12.18
CA TRP A 78 -14.24 0.49 12.73
C TRP A 78 -13.79 -0.62 13.69
N ALA A 79 -12.81 -1.44 13.29
CA ALA A 79 -12.29 -2.53 14.10
C ALA A 79 -11.71 -2.01 15.42
N ALA A 80 -10.92 -0.94 15.38
CA ALA A 80 -10.34 -0.32 16.56
C ALA A 80 -11.41 0.28 17.49
N ARG A 81 -12.43 0.95 16.94
CA ARG A 81 -13.49 1.59 17.75
C ARG A 81 -14.48 0.62 18.36
N THR A 82 -14.77 -0.50 17.69
CA THR A 82 -15.84 -1.42 18.10
C THR A 82 -15.32 -2.70 18.75
N LYS A 83 -14.08 -3.09 18.43
CA LYS A 83 -13.46 -4.35 18.86
C LYS A 83 -12.10 -4.17 19.51
N GLY A 84 -11.62 -2.95 19.69
CA GLY A 84 -10.31 -2.69 20.29
C GLY A 84 -10.29 -1.42 21.12
N TYR A 85 -9.14 -0.74 21.14
CA TYR A 85 -8.86 0.35 22.06
C TYR A 85 -8.56 1.68 21.38
N GLY A 86 -8.60 1.73 20.04
CA GLY A 86 -8.29 2.91 19.26
C GLY A 86 -7.13 2.68 18.27
N ILE A 87 -7.08 3.47 17.21
CA ILE A 87 -6.11 3.28 16.11
C ILE A 87 -4.66 3.44 16.56
N VAL A 88 -4.42 4.26 17.59
CA VAL A 88 -3.07 4.52 18.11
C VAL A 88 -2.59 3.36 18.98
N GLU A 89 -3.47 2.79 19.78
CA GLU A 89 -3.20 1.67 20.70
C GLU A 89 -3.10 0.35 19.92
N ASP A 90 -4.05 0.11 19.03
CA ASP A 90 -4.20 -1.16 18.32
C ASP A 90 -3.21 -1.28 17.15
N PHE A 91 -3.12 -0.23 16.32
CA PHE A 91 -2.35 -0.25 15.07
C PHE A 91 -1.06 0.57 15.12
N ARG A 92 -0.81 1.28 16.22
CA ARG A 92 0.41 2.07 16.45
C ARG A 92 0.65 3.09 15.37
N LEU A 93 -0.43 3.76 14.95
CA LEU A 93 -0.33 4.97 14.15
C LEU A 93 0.28 6.09 15.01
N ARG A 94 1.61 6.15 15.03
CA ARG A 94 2.41 7.15 15.76
C ARG A 94 3.52 7.63 14.84
N VAL A 95 3.75 8.93 14.86
CA VAL A 95 4.81 9.61 14.10
C VAL A 95 5.83 10.18 15.08
N ALA A 96 7.11 10.09 14.71
CA ALA A 96 8.22 10.67 15.46
C ALA A 96 9.33 11.12 14.50
N PRO A 97 10.20 12.07 14.90
CA PRO A 97 11.32 12.50 14.07
C PRO A 97 12.26 11.37 13.63
N SER A 98 12.39 10.30 14.42
CA SER A 98 13.20 9.13 14.04
C SER A 98 12.64 8.32 12.88
N ASP A 99 11.41 8.58 12.44
CA ASP A 99 10.81 7.92 11.27
C ASP A 99 11.55 8.25 9.97
N VAL A 100 12.35 9.32 9.95
CA VAL A 100 13.24 9.68 8.82
C VAL A 100 14.21 8.55 8.45
N VAL A 101 14.47 7.60 9.35
CA VAL A 101 15.26 6.38 9.04
C VAL A 101 14.63 5.56 7.90
N GLY A 102 13.31 5.64 7.73
CA GLY A 102 12.60 4.98 6.63
C GLY A 102 12.98 5.54 5.26
N LEU A 103 13.30 6.84 5.17
CA LEU A 103 13.56 7.50 3.89
C LEU A 103 14.71 6.87 3.09
N PRO A 104 15.95 6.75 3.61
CA PRO A 104 17.04 6.12 2.87
C PRO A 104 16.78 4.64 2.58
N ILE A 105 16.04 3.94 3.45
CA ILE A 105 15.66 2.55 3.24
C ILE A 105 14.68 2.44 2.06
N GLY A 106 13.71 3.33 1.95
CA GLY A 106 12.75 3.38 0.84
C GLY A 106 13.43 3.65 -0.50
N VAL A 107 14.34 4.62 -0.54
CA VAL A 107 15.17 4.91 -1.73
C VAL A 107 15.99 3.69 -2.12
N ALA A 108 16.69 3.06 -1.17
CA ALA A 108 17.49 1.87 -1.43
C ALA A 108 16.63 0.67 -1.87
N ALA A 109 15.44 0.50 -1.28
CA ALA A 109 14.48 -0.53 -1.68
C ALA A 109 14.06 -0.34 -3.14
N GLN A 110 13.78 0.90 -3.57
CA GLN A 110 13.39 1.17 -4.94
C GLN A 110 14.56 1.02 -5.93
N LEU A 111 15.73 1.59 -5.63
CA LEU A 111 16.86 1.64 -6.58
C LEU A 111 17.69 0.35 -6.63
N VAL A 112 17.70 -0.42 -5.54
CA VAL A 112 18.55 -1.63 -5.42
C VAL A 112 17.70 -2.88 -5.34
N MET A 113 16.75 -2.95 -4.41
CA MET A 113 16.01 -4.19 -4.18
C MET A 113 15.05 -4.51 -5.32
N VAL A 114 14.35 -3.53 -5.90
CA VAL A 114 13.45 -3.79 -7.04
C VAL A 114 14.22 -4.36 -8.23
N PRO A 115 15.31 -3.75 -8.75
CA PRO A 115 16.07 -4.37 -9.83
C PRO A 115 16.64 -5.74 -9.47
N LEU A 116 17.15 -5.90 -8.24
CA LEU A 116 17.75 -7.15 -7.78
C LEU A 116 16.75 -8.32 -7.77
N VAL A 117 15.52 -8.07 -7.30
CA VAL A 117 14.46 -9.09 -7.21
C VAL A 117 13.80 -9.30 -8.57
N SER A 118 13.54 -8.23 -9.30
CA SER A 118 12.84 -8.31 -10.59
C SER A 118 13.71 -8.90 -11.68
N TYR A 119 15.02 -8.61 -11.74
CA TYR A 119 15.89 -9.09 -12.83
C TYR A 119 15.83 -10.62 -13.04
N PRO A 120 16.08 -11.49 -12.04
CA PRO A 120 15.99 -12.94 -12.26
C PRO A 120 14.58 -13.38 -12.65
N PHE A 121 13.54 -12.78 -12.07
CA PHE A 121 12.15 -13.10 -12.36
C PHE A 121 11.75 -12.73 -13.80
N LEU A 122 12.21 -11.58 -14.29
CA LEU A 122 11.99 -11.10 -15.64
C LEU A 122 12.72 -11.98 -16.67
N ARG A 123 13.92 -12.47 -16.34
CA ARG A 123 14.65 -13.44 -17.17
C ARG A 123 13.91 -14.77 -17.32
N LEU A 124 13.24 -15.24 -16.27
CA LEU A 124 12.44 -16.46 -16.30
C LEU A 124 11.15 -16.30 -17.11
N THR A 125 10.59 -15.09 -17.15
CA THR A 125 9.32 -14.79 -17.83
C THR A 125 9.50 -14.24 -19.25
N GLY A 126 10.74 -14.12 -19.74
CA GLY A 126 11.04 -13.57 -21.07
C GLY A 126 10.59 -12.10 -21.22
N THR A 127 10.60 -11.35 -20.12
CA THR A 127 10.16 -9.96 -20.04
C THR A 127 11.33 -9.06 -19.57
N ASP A 128 11.14 -7.75 -19.59
CA ASP A 128 12.12 -6.72 -19.24
C ASP A 128 11.58 -5.70 -18.23
N MET A 129 12.43 -4.75 -17.85
CA MET A 129 12.08 -3.67 -16.91
C MET A 129 11.09 -2.66 -17.51
N ASP A 130 10.99 -2.58 -18.84
CA ASP A 130 10.07 -1.67 -19.51
C ASP A 130 8.63 -2.12 -19.31
N LYS A 131 8.34 -3.42 -19.48
CA LYS A 131 7.00 -3.97 -19.17
C LYS A 131 6.70 -3.98 -17.67
N LEU A 132 7.71 -4.14 -16.81
CA LEU A 132 7.51 -4.07 -15.35
C LEU A 132 7.00 -2.68 -14.94
N SER A 133 7.58 -1.63 -15.51
CA SER A 133 7.30 -0.22 -15.16
C SER A 133 6.17 0.40 -15.96
N GLU A 134 5.70 -0.25 -17.03
CA GLU A 134 4.67 0.24 -17.95
C GLU A 134 3.43 0.83 -17.26
N PRO A 135 2.75 0.15 -16.32
CA PRO A 135 1.56 0.72 -15.67
C PRO A 135 1.85 2.02 -14.90
N ALA A 136 3.01 2.11 -14.26
CA ALA A 136 3.42 3.31 -13.52
C ALA A 136 3.82 4.43 -14.49
N ARG A 137 4.50 4.08 -15.58
CA ARG A 137 4.92 5.01 -16.64
C ARG A 137 3.72 5.62 -17.36
N GLU A 138 2.71 4.83 -17.69
CA GLU A 138 1.46 5.33 -18.31
C GLU A 138 0.76 6.35 -17.41
N LEU A 139 0.62 6.06 -16.11
CA LEU A 139 0.06 7.03 -15.15
C LEU A 139 0.90 8.31 -15.07
N ALA A 140 2.23 8.19 -15.04
CA ALA A 140 3.14 9.34 -14.98
C ALA A 140 3.07 10.19 -16.26
N GLN A 141 3.03 9.57 -17.44
CA GLN A 141 2.86 10.24 -18.74
C GLN A 141 1.51 10.95 -18.79
N LYS A 142 0.42 10.27 -18.43
CA LYS A 142 -0.91 10.88 -18.37
C LYS A 142 -0.97 12.10 -17.45
N ALA A 143 -0.25 12.06 -16.33
CA ALA A 143 -0.15 13.19 -15.43
C ALA A 143 0.62 14.37 -16.04
N ARG A 144 1.74 14.10 -16.72
CA ARG A 144 2.52 15.13 -17.44
C ARG A 144 1.73 15.76 -18.58
N ASP A 145 1.10 14.95 -19.42
CA ASP A 145 0.39 15.40 -20.62
C ASP A 145 -0.88 16.18 -20.29
N GLY A 146 -1.49 15.91 -19.13
CA GLY A 146 -2.69 16.58 -18.68
C GLY A 146 -2.44 18.02 -18.22
N SER A 147 -1.68 18.21 -17.13
CA SER A 147 -1.35 19.55 -16.59
C SER A 147 -0.35 19.46 -15.43
N THR A 148 0.27 20.60 -15.08
CA THR A 148 1.07 20.71 -13.85
C THR A 148 0.28 20.34 -12.60
N LEU A 149 -1.01 20.71 -12.53
CA LEU A 149 -1.89 20.30 -11.44
C LEU A 149 -2.11 18.77 -11.42
N GLY A 150 -2.18 18.14 -12.59
CA GLY A 150 -2.25 16.69 -12.75
C GLY A 150 -1.02 15.98 -12.17
N VAL A 151 0.19 16.50 -12.44
CA VAL A 151 1.44 15.98 -11.85
C VAL A 151 1.44 16.12 -10.33
N VAL A 152 1.05 17.29 -9.80
CA VAL A 152 0.97 17.51 -8.35
C VAL A 152 -0.02 16.55 -7.70
N LEU A 153 -1.21 16.38 -8.30
CA LEU A 153 -2.23 15.45 -7.80
C LEU A 153 -1.74 13.99 -7.84
N PHE A 154 -1.12 13.57 -8.94
CA PHE A 154 -0.51 12.25 -9.07
C PHE A 154 0.52 11.99 -7.97
N ALA A 155 1.45 12.93 -7.76
CA ALA A 155 2.46 12.83 -6.72
C ALA A 155 1.82 12.78 -5.32
N LEU A 156 0.83 13.62 -5.00
CA LEU A 156 0.16 13.59 -3.70
C LEU A 156 -0.56 12.26 -3.43
N VAL A 157 -1.26 11.72 -4.43
CA VAL A 157 -1.99 10.45 -4.31
C VAL A 157 -1.01 9.29 -4.12
N VAL A 158 0.01 9.17 -4.98
CA VAL A 158 0.92 8.03 -5.00
C VAL A 158 1.98 8.11 -3.90
N VAL A 159 2.54 9.28 -3.65
CA VAL A 159 3.67 9.45 -2.70
C VAL A 159 3.19 9.63 -1.28
N VAL A 160 2.01 10.21 -1.05
CA VAL A 160 1.54 10.54 0.31
C VAL A 160 0.31 9.72 0.69
N GLY A 161 -0.77 9.82 -0.10
CA GLY A 161 -2.05 9.23 0.27
C GLY A 161 -2.01 7.70 0.33
N ALA A 162 -1.55 7.05 -0.74
CA ALA A 162 -1.46 5.59 -0.84
C ALA A 162 -0.63 4.99 0.31
N PRO A 163 0.62 5.44 0.58
CA PRO A 163 1.40 4.93 1.69
C PRO A 163 0.70 5.02 3.05
N ILE A 164 0.02 6.13 3.37
CA ILE A 164 -0.66 6.26 4.67
C ILE A 164 -1.81 5.26 4.79
N VAL A 165 -2.65 5.18 3.75
CA VAL A 165 -3.83 4.31 3.73
C VAL A 165 -3.43 2.85 3.75
N GLU A 166 -2.49 2.47 2.91
CA GLU A 166 -2.04 1.09 2.76
C GLU A 166 -1.28 0.62 4.00
N GLU A 167 -0.39 1.44 4.58
CA GLU A 167 0.31 1.04 5.80
C GLU A 167 -0.65 0.88 7.00
N LEU A 168 -1.67 1.73 7.11
CA LEU A 168 -2.71 1.57 8.14
C LEU A 168 -3.47 0.24 7.96
N PHE A 169 -3.81 -0.13 6.73
CA PHE A 169 -4.53 -1.37 6.47
C PHE A 169 -3.63 -2.61 6.59
N PHE A 170 -2.51 -2.65 5.86
CA PHE A 170 -1.66 -3.83 5.78
C PHE A 170 -0.77 -4.02 7.01
N ARG A 171 -0.16 -2.95 7.55
CA ARG A 171 0.78 -3.08 8.69
C ARG A 171 0.06 -2.85 10.01
N GLY A 172 -0.95 -1.98 10.00
CA GLY A 172 -1.86 -1.81 11.12
C GLY A 172 -2.76 -3.03 11.29
N LEU A 173 -3.69 -3.29 10.37
CA LEU A 173 -4.71 -4.33 10.58
C LEU A 173 -4.24 -5.74 10.17
N VAL A 174 -3.79 -5.96 8.93
CA VAL A 174 -3.51 -7.31 8.39
C VAL A 174 -2.36 -7.98 9.13
N LEU A 175 -1.19 -7.33 9.19
CA LEU A 175 0.02 -7.85 9.82
C LEU A 175 -0.25 -8.21 11.29
N ARG A 176 -0.85 -7.31 12.05
CA ARG A 176 -1.14 -7.53 13.48
C ARG A 176 -2.20 -8.60 13.70
N SER A 177 -3.18 -8.69 12.81
CA SER A 177 -4.22 -9.73 12.87
C SER A 177 -3.63 -11.13 12.72
N ILE A 178 -2.67 -11.30 11.79
CA ILE A 178 -1.97 -12.56 11.57
C ILE A 178 -0.98 -12.81 12.72
N GLU A 179 -0.23 -11.79 13.13
CA GLU A 179 0.74 -11.85 14.22
C GLU A 179 0.10 -12.34 15.53
N LYS A 180 -1.08 -11.83 15.88
CA LYS A 180 -1.82 -12.24 17.09
C LYS A 180 -2.09 -13.74 17.16
N ARG A 181 -2.24 -14.41 16.01
CA ARG A 181 -2.58 -15.84 15.96
C ARG A 181 -1.38 -16.73 15.66
N TRP A 182 -0.47 -16.27 14.81
CA TRP A 182 0.56 -17.11 14.20
C TRP A 182 1.98 -16.53 14.36
N GLY A 183 2.15 -15.43 15.10
CA GLY A 183 3.43 -14.81 15.40
C GLY A 183 3.95 -13.88 14.29
N SER A 184 4.95 -13.07 14.65
CA SER A 184 5.41 -11.95 13.82
C SER A 184 6.01 -12.39 12.48
N ALA A 185 6.62 -13.58 12.41
CA ALA A 185 7.18 -14.10 11.15
C ALA A 185 6.09 -14.37 10.10
N LEU A 186 5.01 -15.06 10.47
CA LEU A 186 3.89 -15.31 9.58
C LEU A 186 3.07 -14.04 9.33
N GLY A 187 2.98 -13.14 10.32
CA GLY A 187 2.39 -11.81 10.14
C GLY A 187 3.12 -10.98 9.09
N LEU A 188 4.45 -10.97 9.15
CA LEU A 188 5.31 -10.28 8.19
C LEU A 188 5.13 -10.83 6.77
N ILE A 189 5.32 -12.15 6.59
CA ILE A 189 5.24 -12.75 5.27
C ILE A 189 3.81 -12.66 4.70
N GLY A 190 2.80 -13.02 5.49
CA GLY A 190 1.41 -13.03 5.06
C GLY A 190 0.89 -11.64 4.65
N SER A 191 1.16 -10.61 5.46
CA SER A 191 0.77 -9.23 5.10
C SER A 191 1.51 -8.71 3.87
N SER A 192 2.78 -9.08 3.69
CA SER A 192 3.60 -8.65 2.55
C SER A 192 3.14 -9.28 1.23
N VAL A 193 2.77 -10.57 1.26
CA VAL A 193 2.20 -11.25 0.08
C VAL A 193 0.84 -10.64 -0.25
N LEU A 194 -0.04 -10.43 0.74
CA LEU A 194 -1.34 -9.81 0.51
C LEU A 194 -1.23 -8.38 -0.04
N PHE A 195 -0.24 -7.62 0.42
CA PHE A 195 0.09 -6.30 -0.13
C PHE A 195 0.42 -6.39 -1.63
N GLY A 196 1.34 -7.27 -2.03
CA GLY A 196 1.67 -7.46 -3.44
C GLY A 196 0.50 -7.95 -4.29
N VAL A 197 -0.30 -8.89 -3.78
CA VAL A 197 -1.48 -9.44 -4.49
C VAL A 197 -2.54 -8.37 -4.74
N THR A 198 -2.72 -7.41 -3.81
CA THR A 198 -3.74 -6.35 -3.92
C THR A 198 -3.55 -5.44 -5.13
N HIS A 199 -2.35 -5.41 -5.70
CA HIS A 199 -2.05 -4.61 -6.88
C HIS A 199 -2.48 -5.28 -8.19
N PHE A 200 -2.83 -6.57 -8.17
CA PHE A 200 -3.24 -7.36 -9.34
C PHE A 200 -2.24 -7.33 -10.51
N GLN A 201 -0.96 -7.15 -10.22
CA GLN A 201 0.12 -7.05 -11.22
C GLN A 201 1.10 -8.21 -11.04
N ALA A 202 0.92 -9.28 -11.81
CA ALA A 202 1.72 -10.49 -11.70
C ALA A 202 3.23 -10.24 -11.87
N LEU A 203 3.61 -9.31 -12.76
CA LEU A 203 5.02 -8.96 -12.96
C LEU A 203 5.64 -8.23 -11.75
N GLN A 204 4.85 -7.42 -11.06
CA GLN A 204 5.31 -6.62 -9.92
C GLN A 204 5.21 -7.38 -8.59
N LEU A 205 4.43 -8.47 -8.53
CA LEU A 205 4.17 -9.23 -7.32
C LEU A 205 5.44 -9.57 -6.51
N PRO A 206 6.55 -10.08 -7.10
CA PRO A 206 7.76 -10.38 -6.34
C PRO A 206 8.37 -9.13 -5.69
N ALA A 207 8.51 -8.06 -6.46
CA ALA A 207 9.10 -6.80 -6.00
C ALA A 207 8.23 -6.14 -4.91
N LEU A 208 6.91 -6.10 -5.11
CA LEU A 208 5.96 -5.55 -4.14
C LEU A 208 5.88 -6.38 -2.87
N THR A 209 6.00 -7.72 -2.97
CA THR A 209 6.08 -8.59 -1.79
C THR A 209 7.34 -8.29 -0.99
N VAL A 210 8.52 -8.14 -1.64
CA VAL A 210 9.76 -7.81 -0.95
C VAL A 210 9.75 -6.41 -0.35
N ALA A 211 9.23 -5.41 -1.08
CA ALA A 211 8.98 -4.08 -0.53
C ALA A 211 8.08 -4.17 0.71
N GLY A 212 7.04 -5.01 0.62
CA GLY A 212 6.13 -5.23 1.71
C GLY A 212 6.77 -5.85 2.95
N VAL A 213 7.75 -6.73 2.77
CA VAL A 213 8.56 -7.29 3.87
C VAL A 213 9.43 -6.21 4.50
N ILE A 214 10.01 -5.31 3.72
CA ILE A 214 10.82 -4.19 4.24
C ILE A 214 9.94 -3.28 5.11
N PHE A 215 8.77 -2.88 4.60
CA PHE A 215 7.80 -2.04 5.33
C PHE A 215 7.33 -2.73 6.61
N GLY A 216 6.88 -3.98 6.51
CA GLY A 216 6.44 -4.77 7.67
C GLY A 216 7.54 -4.98 8.72
N ALA A 217 8.79 -5.17 8.30
CA ALA A 217 9.92 -5.32 9.22
C ALA A 217 10.22 -4.01 9.97
N LEU A 218 10.09 -2.84 9.32
CA LEU A 218 10.19 -1.55 9.98
C LEU A 218 9.07 -1.34 11.00
N ALA A 219 7.83 -1.68 10.62
CA ALA A 219 6.68 -1.59 11.52
C ALA A 219 6.84 -2.48 12.77
N LEU A 220 7.31 -3.72 12.59
CA LEU A 220 7.57 -4.66 13.69
C LEU A 220 8.73 -4.21 14.59
N ARG A 221 9.85 -3.75 14.00
CA ARG A 221 11.03 -3.34 14.78
C ARG A 221 10.82 -2.05 15.57
N SER A 222 10.09 -1.10 15.00
CA SER A 222 9.83 0.19 15.64
C SER A 222 8.57 0.19 16.50
N ASP A 223 7.75 -0.86 16.40
CA ASP A 223 6.45 -1.00 17.04
C ASP A 223 5.52 0.21 16.81
N ARG A 224 5.64 0.80 15.62
CA ARG A 224 4.80 1.89 15.10
C ARG A 224 4.83 1.97 13.58
N LEU A 225 3.83 2.61 12.98
CA LEU A 225 3.72 2.71 11.53
C LEU A 225 4.59 3.80 10.89
N GLY A 226 5.00 4.82 11.66
CA GLY A 226 5.73 5.99 11.16
C GLY A 226 6.94 5.67 10.25
N PRO A 227 7.92 4.84 10.66
CA PRO A 227 9.06 4.50 9.82
C PRO A 227 8.68 3.72 8.56
N SER A 228 7.64 2.88 8.65
CA SER A 228 7.11 2.12 7.52
C SER A 228 6.45 3.04 6.49
N ILE A 229 5.64 3.99 6.96
CA ILE A 229 5.02 5.04 6.13
C ILE A 229 6.10 5.87 5.46
N ALA A 230 7.10 6.36 6.20
CA ALA A 230 8.19 7.15 5.61
C ALA A 230 8.99 6.36 4.57
N CYS A 231 9.27 5.08 4.82
CA CYS A 231 9.92 4.20 3.86
C CYS A 231 9.10 4.01 2.58
N HIS A 232 7.79 3.79 2.72
CA HIS A 232 6.90 3.60 1.59
C HIS A 232 6.72 4.90 0.79
N MET A 233 6.58 6.06 1.46
CA MET A 233 6.58 7.37 0.81
C MET A 233 7.87 7.59 0.00
N ALA A 234 9.04 7.29 0.57
CA ALA A 234 10.31 7.45 -0.15
C ALA A 234 10.47 6.47 -1.31
N PHE A 235 9.99 5.23 -1.17
CA PHE A 235 9.94 4.24 -2.24
C PHE A 235 9.11 4.77 -3.42
N ASN A 236 7.88 5.23 -3.15
CA ASN A 236 6.99 5.78 -4.17
C ASN A 236 7.50 7.09 -4.76
N ALA A 237 8.06 7.99 -3.93
CA ALA A 237 8.68 9.23 -4.40
C ALA A 237 9.81 8.95 -5.38
N THR A 238 10.65 7.95 -5.09
CA THR A 238 11.76 7.56 -5.95
C THR A 238 11.25 7.07 -7.30
N THR A 239 10.18 6.25 -7.32
CA THR A 239 9.51 5.81 -8.56
C THR A 239 8.98 7.01 -9.35
N VAL A 240 8.21 7.89 -8.70
CA VAL A 240 7.61 9.06 -9.33
C VAL A 240 8.68 10.00 -9.88
N VAL A 241 9.78 10.23 -9.15
CA VAL A 241 10.89 11.06 -9.64
C VAL A 241 11.61 10.39 -10.82
N THR A 242 11.81 9.08 -10.77
CA THR A 242 12.47 8.36 -11.86
C THR A 242 11.66 8.47 -13.16
N LEU A 243 10.35 8.22 -13.10
CA LEU A 243 9.44 8.37 -14.23
C LEU A 243 9.23 9.84 -14.63
N LEU A 244 9.24 10.72 -13.62
CA LEU A 244 9.15 12.18 -13.63
C LEU A 244 10.26 12.92 -14.38
N TRP A 245 11.47 12.37 -14.44
CA TRP A 245 12.64 13.11 -14.92
C TRP A 245 13.61 12.31 -15.79
N PHE A 246 13.51 10.98 -15.80
CA PHE A 246 14.49 10.12 -16.49
C PHE A 246 13.86 9.22 -17.59
N THR A 247 12.56 9.34 -17.80
CA THR A 247 11.82 8.78 -18.95
C THR A 247 11.07 9.87 -19.69
#